data_AF-A0A100Y6W0-F1
#
_entry.id   AF-A0A100Y6W0-F1
#
_cell.length_a   1.000
_cell.length_b   1.000
_cell.length_c   1.000
_cell.angle_alpha   90.00
_cell.angle_beta   90.00
_cell.angle_gamma   90.00
#
_symmetry.space_group_name_H-M   'P 1'
#
loop_
_entity.id
_entity.type
_entity.pdbx_description
1 polymer ?
#
loop_
_entity_poly.entity_id
_entity_poly.type
_entity_poly.pdbx_seq_one_letter_code
_entity_poly.pdbx_strand_id
1 'polypeptide(L)'
;MIDFPYRQHTGEDGRLRLRIGYAAWIAGVVQFFVIHVVVESAWARPYSWARNNISDLGNAHCALQAEPEPRYVCSPEHALMNASFVTLGVLLVIGAVLTSGLWRRGVVGAVARCLLAGAGAGFVLAGLAPADIDENQHLLGALLIMGTGNIGLVVAGSGLADDVPRALRRVTGLLGVVALAAFGLFLSHRYLGLGMGGMERVAALPILLWSLAVAVRGMPRRAPRAGDGPAMAAGRTP
;
A
#
# COMPACT_ATOMS: atom_id res chain seq x y z
N MET A 1 38.14 -32.28 -0.05
CA MET A 1 36.95 -31.69 0.60
C MET A 1 36.43 -30.63 -0.35
N ILE A 2 35.44 -30.98 -1.17
CA ILE A 2 34.89 -30.11 -2.21
C ILE A 2 33.76 -29.32 -1.56
N ASP A 3 33.95 -28.01 -1.43
CA ASP A 3 32.95 -27.08 -0.90
C ASP A 3 31.84 -26.92 -1.95
N PHE A 4 30.63 -27.41 -1.66
CA PHE A 4 29.50 -27.37 -2.59
C PHE A 4 28.88 -25.96 -2.59
N PRO A 5 28.87 -25.22 -3.72
CA PRO A 5 28.33 -23.86 -3.81
C PRO A 5 26.79 -23.77 -3.66
N TYR A 6 26.11 -24.90 -3.53
CA TYR A 6 24.65 -25.00 -3.49
C TYR A 6 23.98 -24.21 -2.36
N ARG A 7 24.68 -23.97 -1.24
CA ARG A 7 24.14 -23.25 -0.08
C ARG A 7 24.19 -21.71 -0.22
N GLN A 8 25.00 -21.18 -1.13
CA GLN A 8 25.11 -19.72 -1.35
C GLN A 8 24.00 -19.22 -2.29
N HIS A 9 23.70 -19.96 -3.36
CA HIS A 9 22.71 -19.56 -4.37
C HIS A 9 21.29 -19.38 -3.80
N THR A 10 20.85 -20.31 -2.93
CA THR A 10 19.53 -20.24 -2.27
C THR A 10 19.36 -19.03 -1.35
N GLY A 11 20.44 -18.55 -0.74
CA GLY A 11 20.44 -17.36 0.11
C GLY A 11 20.39 -16.04 -0.68
N GLU A 12 21.06 -16.01 -1.83
CA GLU A 12 21.04 -14.86 -2.75
C GLU A 12 19.69 -14.70 -3.44
N ASP A 13 19.12 -15.80 -3.92
CA ASP A 13 17.78 -15.83 -4.54
C ASP A 13 16.70 -15.36 -3.56
N GLY A 14 16.76 -15.83 -2.32
CA GLY A 14 15.83 -15.40 -1.27
C GLY A 14 15.93 -13.91 -0.97
N ARG A 15 17.15 -13.36 -0.94
CA ARG A 15 17.40 -11.94 -0.72
C ARG A 15 16.97 -11.08 -1.91
N LEU A 16 17.17 -11.56 -3.13
CA LEU A 16 16.71 -10.89 -4.35
C LEU A 16 15.19 -10.82 -4.39
N ARG A 17 14.49 -11.93 -4.13
CA ARG A 17 13.02 -11.97 -4.07
C ARG A 17 12.48 -10.97 -3.05
N LEU A 18 13.05 -10.95 -1.85
CA LEU A 18 12.65 -10.00 -0.80
C LEU A 18 12.84 -8.54 -1.23
N ARG A 19 13.97 -8.22 -1.88
CA ARG A 19 14.23 -6.88 -2.42
C ARG A 19 13.23 -6.47 -3.49
N ILE A 20 12.89 -7.38 -4.41
CA ILE A 20 11.88 -7.14 -5.44
C ILE A 20 10.52 -6.90 -4.78
N GLY A 21 10.15 -7.69 -3.76
CA GLY A 21 8.91 -7.51 -3.03
C GLY A 21 8.80 -6.14 -2.35
N TYR A 22 9.87 -5.68 -1.69
CA TYR A 22 9.91 -4.32 -1.13
C TYR A 22 9.89 -3.23 -2.20
N ALA A 23 10.62 -3.41 -3.30
CA ALA A 23 10.58 -2.46 -4.42
C ALA A 23 9.17 -2.35 -5.03
N ALA A 24 8.45 -3.47 -5.15
CA ALA A 24 7.08 -3.48 -5.63
C ALA A 24 6.14 -2.69 -4.72
N TRP A 25 6.20 -2.91 -3.39
CA TRP A 25 5.42 -2.13 -2.42
C TRP A 25 5.75 -0.64 -2.46
N ILE A 26 7.03 -0.26 -2.51
CA ILE A 26 7.43 1.15 -2.61
C ILE A 26 6.90 1.76 -3.91
N ALA A 27 7.16 1.11 -5.05
CA ALA A 27 6.74 1.60 -6.35
C ALA A 27 5.22 1.76 -6.42
N GLY A 28 4.46 0.76 -5.95
CA GLY A 28 2.99 0.78 -5.97
C GLY A 28 2.40 1.89 -5.11
N VAL A 29 2.93 2.10 -3.90
CA VAL A 29 2.44 3.17 -3.02
C VAL A 29 2.86 4.55 -3.52
N VAL A 30 4.11 4.72 -3.98
CA VAL A 30 4.59 6.01 -4.48
C VAL A 30 3.83 6.41 -5.75
N GLN A 31 3.68 5.51 -6.73
CA GLN A 31 2.94 5.82 -7.95
C GLN A 31 1.48 6.16 -7.65
N PHE A 32 0.87 5.49 -6.66
CA PHE A 32 -0.50 5.75 -6.24
C PHE A 32 -0.66 7.20 -5.77
N PHE A 33 0.18 7.65 -4.83
CA PHE A 33 0.09 9.02 -4.31
C PHE A 33 0.46 10.08 -5.36
N VAL A 34 1.44 9.82 -6.22
CA VAL A 34 1.78 10.74 -7.32
C VAL A 34 0.59 10.90 -8.26
N ILE A 35 -0.02 9.80 -8.70
CA ILE A 35 -1.17 9.84 -9.60
C ILE A 35 -2.39 10.44 -8.89
N HIS A 36 -2.62 10.15 -7.62
CA HIS A 36 -3.69 10.77 -6.84
C HIS A 36 -3.59 12.30 -6.87
N VAL A 37 -2.39 12.87 -6.64
CA VAL A 37 -2.16 14.32 -6.69
C VAL A 37 -2.34 14.87 -8.11
N VAL A 38 -1.89 14.14 -9.14
CA VAL A 38 -2.09 14.55 -10.54
C VAL A 38 -3.58 14.60 -10.89
N VAL A 39 -4.31 13.52 -10.62
CA VAL A 39 -5.73 13.40 -10.97
C VAL A 39 -6.57 14.40 -10.20
N GLU A 40 -6.34 14.58 -8.89
CA GLU A 40 -7.11 15.56 -8.11
C GLU A 40 -6.85 17.00 -8.56
N SER A 41 -5.63 17.31 -9.04
CA SER A 41 -5.29 18.64 -9.56
C SER A 41 -5.97 18.97 -10.89
N ALA A 42 -6.41 17.95 -11.64
CA ALA A 42 -7.13 18.12 -12.91
C ALA A 42 -8.61 18.45 -12.72
N TRP A 43 -9.14 18.39 -11.50
CA TRP A 43 -10.56 18.67 -11.24
C TRP A 43 -10.87 20.16 -11.39
N ALA A 44 -11.86 20.49 -12.22
CA ALA A 44 -12.30 21.89 -12.41
C ALA A 44 -12.88 22.51 -11.13
N ARG A 45 -13.59 21.71 -10.33
CA ARG A 45 -13.98 22.08 -8.96
C ARG A 45 -12.99 21.44 -7.99
N PRO A 46 -12.32 22.22 -7.11
CA PRO A 46 -11.27 21.67 -6.26
C PRO A 46 -11.71 20.43 -5.48
N TYR A 47 -10.95 19.35 -5.65
CA TYR A 47 -11.13 18.11 -4.92
C TYR A 47 -10.92 18.34 -3.41
N SER A 48 -11.83 17.82 -2.58
CA SER A 48 -11.77 17.97 -1.13
C SER A 48 -11.45 16.64 -0.46
N TRP A 49 -10.30 16.55 0.20
CA TRP A 49 -9.90 15.33 0.93
C TRP A 49 -10.87 14.94 2.06
N ALA A 50 -11.65 15.89 2.58
CA ALA A 50 -12.66 15.64 3.60
C ALA A 50 -14.00 15.16 3.00
N ARG A 51 -14.42 15.73 1.87
CA ARG A 51 -15.76 15.48 1.28
C ARG A 51 -15.79 14.47 0.14
N ASN A 52 -14.66 14.30 -0.56
CA ASN A 52 -14.56 13.41 -1.70
C ASN A 52 -13.85 12.12 -1.30
N ASN A 53 -14.46 11.01 -1.68
CA ASN A 53 -13.83 9.70 -1.54
C ASN A 53 -12.64 9.60 -2.50
N ILE A 54 -11.67 8.78 -2.15
CA ILE A 54 -10.59 8.32 -3.01
C ILE A 54 -11.18 7.71 -4.28
N SER A 55 -12.27 6.92 -4.15
CA SER A 55 -12.97 6.30 -5.29
C SER A 55 -13.57 7.32 -6.26
N ASP A 56 -13.93 8.53 -5.82
CA ASP A 56 -14.46 9.57 -6.70
C ASP A 56 -13.45 9.97 -7.80
N LEU A 57 -12.15 9.82 -7.54
CA LEU A 57 -11.10 10.07 -8.54
C LEU A 57 -11.16 9.06 -9.70
N GLY A 58 -11.80 7.90 -9.50
CA GLY A 58 -11.98 6.85 -10.51
C GLY A 58 -13.30 6.91 -11.26
N ASN A 59 -14.23 7.81 -10.92
CA ASN A 59 -15.54 7.85 -11.56
C ASN A 59 -15.46 8.28 -13.03
N ALA A 60 -16.10 7.51 -13.90
CA ALA A 60 -16.04 7.69 -15.36
C ALA A 60 -16.95 8.82 -15.87
N HIS A 61 -18.05 9.09 -15.16
CA HIS A 61 -19.01 10.11 -15.52
C HIS A 61 -19.01 11.30 -14.57
N CYS A 62 -19.25 12.49 -15.13
CA CYS A 62 -19.47 13.69 -14.35
C CYS A 62 -20.94 13.78 -13.93
N ALA A 63 -21.23 13.60 -12.65
CA ALA A 63 -22.59 13.53 -12.12
C ALA A 63 -22.70 14.03 -10.68
N LEU A 64 -23.91 14.46 -10.32
CA LEU A 64 -24.26 14.67 -8.91
C LEU A 64 -24.50 13.30 -8.26
N GLN A 65 -23.66 12.95 -7.30
CA GLN A 65 -23.85 11.78 -6.44
C GLN A 65 -24.71 12.20 -5.26
N ALA A 66 -25.92 11.62 -5.12
CA ALA A 66 -26.87 11.99 -4.08
C ALA A 66 -26.53 11.36 -2.72
N GLU A 67 -25.98 10.16 -2.73
CA GLU A 67 -25.70 9.35 -1.54
C GLU A 67 -24.18 9.02 -1.45
N PRO A 68 -23.68 8.66 -0.26
CA PRO A 68 -24.32 8.85 1.06
C PRO A 68 -24.32 10.31 1.53
N GLU A 69 -23.55 11.18 0.88
CA GLU A 69 -23.59 12.63 1.04
C GLU A 69 -23.58 13.28 -0.35
N PRO A 70 -24.47 14.25 -0.60
CA PRO A 70 -24.56 14.94 -1.88
C PRO A 70 -23.26 15.63 -2.29
N ARG A 71 -22.70 15.25 -3.44
CA ARG A 71 -21.49 15.89 -4.00
C ARG A 71 -21.45 15.76 -5.51
N TYR A 72 -20.96 16.80 -6.19
CA TYR A 72 -20.71 16.72 -7.62
C TYR A 72 -19.34 16.09 -7.85
N VAL A 73 -19.31 14.97 -8.57
CA VAL A 73 -18.09 14.23 -8.91
C VAL A 73 -17.84 14.35 -10.40
N CYS A 74 -16.63 14.74 -10.79
CA CYS A 74 -16.19 14.80 -12.18
C CYS A 74 -14.67 14.67 -12.20
N SER A 75 -14.18 13.49 -12.61
CA SER A 75 -12.76 13.17 -12.65
C SER A 75 -12.29 13.04 -14.11
N PRO A 76 -11.69 14.09 -14.70
CA PRO A 76 -11.27 14.07 -16.10
C PRO A 76 -10.25 12.96 -16.39
N GLU A 77 -9.34 12.72 -15.44
CA GLU A 77 -8.25 11.74 -15.54
C GLU A 77 -8.58 10.41 -14.83
N HIS A 78 -9.87 10.04 -14.77
CA HIS A 78 -10.33 8.82 -14.09
C HIS A 78 -9.65 7.54 -14.61
N ALA A 79 -9.39 7.44 -15.92
CA ALA A 79 -8.71 6.30 -16.51
C ALA A 79 -7.29 6.12 -15.93
N LEU A 80 -6.56 7.22 -15.72
CA LEU A 80 -5.24 7.21 -15.09
C LEU A 80 -5.32 6.77 -13.63
N MET A 81 -6.33 7.26 -12.89
CA MET A 81 -6.55 6.84 -11.50
C MET A 81 -6.87 5.35 -11.40
N ASN A 82 -7.75 4.86 -12.26
CA ASN A 82 -8.16 3.46 -12.29
C ASN A 82 -7.01 2.53 -12.66
N ALA A 83 -6.18 2.92 -13.64
CA ALA A 83 -4.93 2.21 -13.95
C ALA A 83 -3.96 2.22 -12.76
N SER A 84 -3.90 3.30 -11.99
CA SER A 84 -3.10 3.40 -10.77
C SER A 84 -3.60 2.46 -9.66
N PHE A 85 -4.91 2.36 -9.45
CA PHE A 85 -5.49 1.39 -8.52
C PHE A 85 -5.13 -0.05 -8.90
N VAL A 86 -5.28 -0.42 -10.18
CA VAL A 86 -4.91 -1.74 -10.68
C VAL A 86 -3.42 -2.02 -10.49
N THR A 87 -2.57 -1.06 -10.86
CA THR A 87 -1.12 -1.16 -10.73
C THR A 87 -0.70 -1.32 -9.27
N LEU A 88 -1.27 -0.51 -8.37
CA LEU A 88 -1.07 -0.62 -6.93
C LEU A 88 -1.45 -2.02 -6.42
N GLY A 89 -2.65 -2.49 -6.78
CA GLY A 89 -3.16 -3.80 -6.35
C GLY A 89 -2.26 -4.95 -6.78
N VAL A 90 -1.84 -4.97 -8.04
CA VAL A 90 -0.89 -5.97 -8.57
C VAL A 90 0.44 -5.93 -7.83
N LEU A 91 1.01 -4.75 -7.60
CA LEU A 91 2.29 -4.59 -6.90
C LEU A 91 2.20 -4.96 -5.41
N LEU A 92 1.06 -4.72 -4.76
CA LEU A 92 0.79 -5.19 -3.40
C LEU A 92 0.77 -6.72 -3.34
N VAL A 93 0.10 -7.39 -4.27
CA VAL A 93 0.07 -8.86 -4.37
C VAL A 93 1.48 -9.42 -4.61
N ILE A 94 2.20 -8.86 -5.58
CA ILE A 94 3.59 -9.26 -5.88
C ILE A 94 4.46 -9.13 -4.62
N GLY A 95 4.39 -8.00 -3.93
CA GLY A 95 5.14 -7.80 -2.69
C GLY A 95 4.72 -8.77 -1.58
N ALA A 96 3.43 -9.04 -1.40
CA ALA A 96 2.95 -10.03 -0.42
C ALA A 96 3.47 -11.44 -0.70
N VAL A 97 3.58 -11.84 -1.98
CA VAL A 97 4.11 -13.14 -2.41
C VAL A 97 5.64 -13.20 -2.24
N LEU A 98 6.35 -12.14 -2.61
CA LEU A 98 7.81 -12.12 -2.63
C LEU A 98 8.47 -11.77 -1.30
N THR A 99 7.73 -11.17 -0.35
CA THR A 99 8.21 -10.88 1.00
C THR A 99 8.05 -12.05 1.98
N SER A 100 8.04 -13.31 1.52
CA SER A 100 7.80 -14.47 2.38
C SER A 100 8.72 -14.57 3.61
N GLY A 101 9.97 -14.11 3.47
CA GLY A 101 10.94 -14.06 4.56
C GLY A 101 10.64 -13.04 5.67
N LEU A 102 9.71 -12.09 5.45
CA LEU A 102 9.27 -11.10 6.45
C LEU A 102 8.36 -11.72 7.54
N TRP A 103 7.83 -12.92 7.30
CA TRP A 103 6.74 -13.50 8.07
C TRP A 103 7.22 -14.68 8.92
N ARG A 104 6.61 -14.85 10.09
CA ARG A 104 6.81 -16.05 10.91
C ARG A 104 6.37 -17.27 10.12
N ARG A 105 7.10 -18.37 10.30
CA ARG A 105 6.68 -19.68 9.79
C ARG A 105 5.43 -20.12 10.55
N GLY A 106 4.40 -20.56 9.83
CA GLY A 106 3.14 -21.07 10.39
C GLY A 106 1.90 -20.36 9.88
N VAL A 107 0.74 -20.75 10.43
CA VAL A 107 -0.58 -20.32 9.96
C VAL A 107 -0.79 -18.82 10.08
N VAL A 108 -0.38 -18.20 11.20
CA VAL A 108 -0.60 -16.76 11.43
C VAL A 108 0.12 -15.89 10.39
N GLY A 109 1.38 -16.20 10.08
CA GLY A 109 2.13 -15.49 9.04
C GLY A 109 1.55 -15.70 7.66
N ALA A 110 1.10 -16.91 7.34
CA ALA A 110 0.43 -17.21 6.07
C ALA A 110 -0.91 -16.47 5.92
N VAL A 111 -1.75 -16.47 6.97
CA VAL A 111 -3.05 -15.78 6.97
C VAL A 111 -2.87 -14.27 6.80
N ALA A 112 -1.96 -13.65 7.55
CA ALA A 112 -1.69 -12.21 7.41
C ALA A 112 -1.32 -11.86 5.95
N ARG A 113 -0.44 -12.64 5.33
CA ARG A 113 -0.04 -12.45 3.93
C ARG A 113 -1.21 -12.62 2.95
N CYS A 114 -2.01 -13.66 3.12
CA CYS A 114 -3.16 -13.92 2.25
C CYS A 114 -4.19 -12.79 2.35
N LEU A 115 -4.44 -12.28 3.55
CA LEU A 115 -5.35 -11.17 3.77
C LEU A 115 -4.83 -9.86 3.12
N LEU A 116 -3.53 -9.58 3.26
CA LEU A 116 -2.91 -8.43 2.58
C LEU A 116 -2.89 -8.57 1.05
N ALA A 117 -2.66 -9.78 0.54
CA ALA A 117 -2.82 -10.05 -0.90
C ALA A 117 -4.27 -9.87 -1.35
N GLY A 118 -5.25 -10.25 -0.53
CA GLY A 118 -6.67 -9.98 -0.74
C GLY A 118 -6.97 -8.49 -0.88
N ALA A 119 -6.35 -7.63 -0.06
CA ALA A 119 -6.47 -6.19 -0.21
C ALA A 119 -5.89 -5.67 -1.54
N GLY A 120 -4.77 -6.23 -1.98
CA GLY A 120 -4.23 -5.96 -3.31
C GLY A 120 -5.20 -6.34 -4.43
N ALA A 121 -5.84 -7.52 -4.33
CA ALA A 121 -6.92 -7.90 -5.25
C ALA A 121 -8.12 -6.93 -5.19
N GLY A 122 -8.44 -6.42 -4.00
CA GLY A 122 -9.46 -5.39 -3.82
C GLY A 122 -9.16 -4.09 -4.59
N PHE A 123 -7.91 -3.62 -4.56
CA PHE A 123 -7.47 -2.47 -5.38
C PHE A 123 -7.58 -2.74 -6.88
N VAL A 124 -7.26 -3.96 -7.33
CA VAL A 124 -7.48 -4.36 -8.73
C VAL A 124 -8.96 -4.28 -9.09
N LEU A 125 -9.84 -4.86 -8.27
CA LEU A 125 -11.28 -4.81 -8.52
C LEU A 125 -11.82 -3.37 -8.54
N ALA A 126 -11.45 -2.55 -7.56
CA ALA A 126 -11.88 -1.15 -7.49
C ALA A 126 -11.42 -0.31 -8.69
N GLY A 127 -10.24 -0.60 -9.25
CA GLY A 127 -9.77 0.06 -10.47
C GLY A 127 -10.41 -0.47 -11.76
N LEU A 128 -10.78 -1.75 -11.81
CA LEU A 128 -11.47 -2.34 -12.98
C LEU A 128 -12.97 -2.03 -12.99
N ALA A 129 -13.56 -1.80 -11.82
CA ALA A 129 -14.96 -1.47 -11.62
C ALA A 129 -15.09 -0.10 -10.92
N PRO A 130 -15.09 1.01 -11.69
CA PRO A 130 -15.40 2.32 -11.15
C PRO A 130 -16.75 2.35 -10.43
N ALA A 131 -16.85 3.11 -9.35
CA ALA A 131 -18.01 3.10 -8.46
C ALA A 131 -19.31 3.54 -9.16
N ASP A 132 -19.21 4.42 -10.16
CA ASP A 132 -20.35 4.91 -10.95
C ASP A 132 -20.74 3.99 -12.12
N ILE A 133 -19.95 2.94 -12.40
CA ILE A 133 -20.18 1.97 -13.48
C ILE A 133 -20.68 0.64 -12.94
N ASP A 134 -20.00 0.09 -11.93
CA ASP A 134 -20.37 -1.18 -11.28
C ASP A 134 -20.12 -1.08 -9.77
N GLU A 135 -21.09 -0.50 -9.09
CA GLU A 135 -21.03 -0.26 -7.64
C GLU A 135 -20.84 -1.55 -6.84
N ASN A 136 -21.44 -2.67 -7.27
CA ASN A 136 -21.37 -3.93 -6.54
C ASN A 136 -19.94 -4.50 -6.55
N GLN A 137 -19.29 -4.51 -7.73
CA GLN A 137 -17.90 -4.95 -7.84
C GLN A 137 -16.95 -3.98 -7.15
N HIS A 138 -17.22 -2.67 -7.23
CA HIS A 138 -16.46 -1.66 -6.51
C HIS A 138 -16.54 -1.87 -4.99
N LEU A 139 -17.74 -2.09 -4.45
CA LEU A 139 -17.99 -2.34 -3.03
C LEU A 139 -17.29 -3.61 -2.56
N LEU A 140 -17.30 -4.68 -3.36
CA LEU A 140 -16.50 -5.88 -3.07
C LEU A 140 -15.01 -5.56 -3.00
N GLY A 141 -14.49 -4.75 -3.93
CA GLY A 141 -13.13 -4.23 -3.90
C GLY A 141 -12.83 -3.47 -2.60
N ALA A 142 -13.70 -2.54 -2.22
CA ALA A 142 -13.59 -1.76 -0.98
C ALA A 142 -13.61 -2.64 0.28
N LEU A 143 -14.48 -3.65 0.33
CA LEU A 143 -14.55 -4.63 1.43
C LEU A 143 -13.26 -5.45 1.55
N LEU A 144 -12.65 -5.83 0.43
CA LEU A 144 -11.34 -6.51 0.45
C LEU A 144 -10.22 -5.57 0.91
N ILE A 145 -10.22 -4.31 0.47
CA ILE A 145 -9.21 -3.32 0.87
C ILE A 145 -9.31 -3.02 2.38
N MET A 146 -10.49 -2.56 2.82
CA MET A 146 -10.69 -1.97 4.15
C MET A 146 -11.14 -3.00 5.20
N GLY A 147 -11.81 -4.07 4.79
CA GLY A 147 -12.17 -5.18 5.68
C GLY A 147 -11.02 -6.18 5.77
N THR A 148 -10.83 -6.96 4.69
CA THR A 148 -9.85 -8.05 4.64
C THR A 148 -8.43 -7.53 4.88
N GLY A 149 -8.02 -6.43 4.24
CA GLY A 149 -6.69 -5.85 4.39
C GLY A 149 -6.37 -5.39 5.82
N ASN A 150 -7.32 -4.72 6.48
CA ASN A 150 -7.10 -4.23 7.84
C ASN A 150 -7.15 -5.36 8.87
N ILE A 151 -7.97 -6.40 8.69
CA ILE A 151 -7.84 -7.66 9.45
C ILE A 151 -6.45 -8.24 9.23
N GLY A 152 -5.95 -8.22 7.99
CA GLY A 152 -4.58 -8.61 7.64
C GLY A 152 -3.52 -7.87 8.44
N LEU A 153 -3.65 -6.55 8.61
CA LEU A 153 -2.75 -5.76 9.46
C LEU A 153 -2.83 -6.15 10.94
N VAL A 154 -4.03 -6.39 11.47
CA VAL A 154 -4.19 -6.86 12.86
C VAL A 154 -3.44 -8.18 13.07
N VAL A 155 -3.66 -9.15 12.18
CA VAL A 155 -2.98 -10.46 12.22
C VAL A 155 -1.48 -10.31 11.99
N ALA A 156 -1.06 -9.39 11.12
CA ALA A 156 0.36 -9.12 10.85
C ALA A 156 1.13 -8.68 12.10
N GLY A 157 0.47 -8.02 13.06
CA GLY A 157 1.08 -7.65 14.33
C GLY A 157 1.66 -8.84 15.09
N SER A 158 1.05 -10.02 15.00
CA SER A 158 1.58 -11.26 15.58
C SER A 158 2.29 -12.17 14.55
N GLY A 159 2.02 -11.98 13.26
CA GLY A 159 2.54 -12.78 12.14
C GLY A 159 3.88 -12.34 11.53
N LEU A 160 4.34 -11.11 11.78
CA LEU A 160 5.68 -10.65 11.39
C LEU A 160 6.79 -11.42 12.13
N ALA A 161 7.88 -11.73 11.42
CA ALA A 161 9.02 -12.53 11.89
C ALA A 161 9.64 -11.98 13.20
N ASP A 162 10.29 -12.86 13.97
CA ASP A 162 10.77 -12.53 15.32
C ASP A 162 11.97 -11.55 15.33
N ASP A 163 12.66 -11.42 14.19
CA ASP A 163 13.70 -10.41 13.95
C ASP A 163 13.13 -9.00 13.66
N VAL A 164 11.83 -8.90 13.39
CA VAL A 164 11.14 -7.61 13.29
C VAL A 164 10.93 -7.02 14.68
N PRO A 165 11.31 -5.73 14.93
CA PRO A 165 11.21 -5.14 16.25
C PRO A 165 9.79 -5.22 16.84
N ARG A 166 9.72 -5.59 18.13
CA ARG A 166 8.44 -5.71 18.87
C ARG A 166 7.57 -4.45 18.77
N ALA A 167 8.18 -3.26 18.75
CA ALA A 167 7.45 -2.00 18.58
C ALA A 167 6.74 -1.91 17.23
N LEU A 168 7.41 -2.25 16.12
CA LEU A 168 6.82 -2.26 14.77
C LEU A 168 5.69 -3.27 14.67
N ARG A 169 5.85 -4.45 15.29
CA ARG A 169 4.81 -5.47 15.39
C ARG A 169 3.56 -4.96 16.11
N ARG A 170 3.73 -4.29 17.26
CA ARG A 170 2.61 -3.67 18.00
C ARG A 170 1.93 -2.56 17.19
N VAL A 171 2.71 -1.66 16.60
CA VAL A 171 2.20 -0.57 15.76
C VAL A 171 1.41 -1.12 14.57
N THR A 172 1.90 -2.18 13.93
CA THR A 172 1.20 -2.86 12.82
C THR A 172 -0.20 -3.32 13.24
N GLY A 173 -0.29 -4.01 14.38
CA GLY A 173 -1.58 -4.49 14.89
C GLY A 173 -2.52 -3.34 15.29
N LEU A 174 -2.01 -2.33 16.02
CA LEU A 174 -2.78 -1.15 16.42
C LEU A 174 -3.29 -0.36 15.22
N LEU A 175 -2.46 -0.20 14.20
CA LEU A 175 -2.82 0.47 12.97
C LEU A 175 -3.98 -0.26 12.26
N GLY A 176 -3.95 -1.59 12.22
CA GLY A 176 -5.06 -2.40 11.71
C GLY A 176 -6.35 -2.24 12.52
N VAL A 177 -6.27 -2.17 13.86
CA VAL A 177 -7.44 -1.94 14.73
C VAL A 177 -8.06 -0.56 14.47
N VAL A 178 -7.23 0.49 14.38
CA VAL A 178 -7.70 1.85 14.07
C VAL A 178 -8.36 1.89 12.71
N ALA A 179 -7.76 1.26 11.70
CA ALA A 179 -8.30 1.21 10.35
C ALA A 179 -9.63 0.45 10.26
N LEU A 180 -9.78 -0.66 10.99
CA LEU A 180 -11.06 -1.38 11.09
C LEU A 180 -12.14 -0.59 11.81
N ALA A 181 -11.79 0.12 12.89
CA ALA A 181 -12.73 1.00 13.57
C ALA A 181 -13.19 2.13 12.64
N ALA A 182 -12.27 2.75 11.91
CA ALA A 182 -12.58 3.75 10.88
C ALA A 182 -13.46 3.17 9.77
N PHE A 183 -13.20 1.94 9.32
CA PHE A 183 -14.04 1.26 8.33
C PHE A 183 -15.47 1.03 8.85
N GLY A 184 -15.65 0.57 10.09
CA GLY A 184 -16.97 0.42 10.70
C GLY A 184 -17.72 1.75 10.84
N LEU A 185 -17.00 2.82 11.20
CA LEU A 185 -17.52 4.18 11.26
C LEU A 185 -17.92 4.71 9.87
N PHE A 186 -17.10 4.43 8.85
CA PHE A 186 -17.38 4.78 7.46
C PHE A 186 -18.68 4.14 6.97
N LEU A 187 -18.85 2.82 7.16
CA LEU A 187 -20.07 2.09 6.83
C LEU A 187 -21.30 2.57 7.61
N SER A 188 -21.08 3.12 8.81
CA SER A 188 -22.15 3.67 9.65
C SER A 188 -22.45 5.15 9.37
N HIS A 189 -21.80 5.75 8.36
CA HIS A 189 -21.86 7.18 8.02
C HIS A 189 -21.54 8.12 9.21
N ARG A 190 -20.62 7.70 10.10
CA ARG A 190 -20.17 8.48 11.27
C ARG A 190 -18.74 8.96 11.07
N TYR A 191 -18.58 10.18 10.55
CA TYR A 191 -17.26 10.64 10.09
C TYR A 191 -16.43 11.41 11.13
N LEU A 192 -16.95 11.67 12.33
CA LEU A 192 -16.22 12.32 13.44
C LEU A 192 -15.54 13.66 13.06
N GLY A 193 -16.16 14.43 12.16
CA GLY A 193 -15.60 15.71 11.67
C GLY A 193 -14.51 15.58 10.61
N LEU A 194 -14.12 14.35 10.22
CA LEU A 194 -13.19 14.11 9.11
C LEU A 194 -13.86 14.26 7.74
N GLY A 195 -15.19 14.20 7.71
CA GLY A 195 -15.98 14.04 6.49
C GLY A 195 -15.86 12.64 5.89
N MET A 196 -16.74 12.31 4.94
CA MET A 196 -16.80 11.00 4.32
C MET A 196 -15.45 10.57 3.72
N GLY A 197 -14.85 11.43 2.90
CA GLY A 197 -13.56 11.19 2.26
C GLY A 197 -12.40 11.12 3.24
N GLY A 198 -12.48 11.86 4.36
CA GLY A 198 -11.48 11.78 5.42
C GLY A 198 -11.54 10.45 6.16
N MET A 199 -12.76 9.97 6.48
CA MET A 199 -12.95 8.69 7.16
C MET A 199 -12.55 7.50 6.26
N GLU A 200 -12.86 7.55 4.96
CA GLU A 200 -12.41 6.54 3.99
C GLU A 200 -10.87 6.44 3.97
N ARG A 201 -10.16 7.57 4.01
CA ARG A 201 -8.69 7.59 4.06
C ARG A 201 -8.14 6.94 5.31
N VAL A 202 -8.77 7.17 6.47
CA VAL A 202 -8.37 6.49 7.72
C VAL A 202 -8.66 4.99 7.64
N ALA A 203 -9.67 4.56 6.89
CA ALA A 203 -9.97 3.15 6.65
C ALA A 203 -9.03 2.50 5.61
N ALA A 204 -8.60 3.23 4.57
CA ALA A 204 -7.91 2.67 3.40
C ALA A 204 -6.38 2.90 3.38
N LEU A 205 -5.89 4.09 3.77
CA LEU A 205 -4.46 4.41 3.69
C LEU A 205 -3.54 3.66 4.66
N PRO A 206 -3.98 3.20 5.85
CA PRO A 206 -3.11 2.47 6.78
C PRO A 206 -2.33 1.31 6.17
N ILE A 207 -2.96 0.50 5.30
CA ILE A 207 -2.28 -0.62 4.64
C ILE A 207 -1.19 -0.16 3.67
N LEU A 208 -1.39 0.97 2.98
CA LEU A 208 -0.42 1.54 2.05
C LEU A 208 0.77 2.13 2.80
N LEU A 209 0.49 2.94 3.82
CA LEU A 209 1.52 3.57 4.66
C LEU A 209 2.34 2.51 5.41
N TRP A 210 1.68 1.47 5.91
CA TRP A 210 2.36 0.33 6.53
C TRP A 210 3.26 -0.41 5.55
N SER A 211 2.74 -0.74 4.36
CA SER A 211 3.50 -1.45 3.32
C SER A 211 4.74 -0.67 2.91
N LEU A 212 4.59 0.65 2.72
CA LEU A 212 5.70 1.56 2.43
C LEU A 212 6.72 1.59 3.58
N ALA A 213 6.27 1.76 4.82
CA ALA A 213 7.17 1.85 5.98
C ALA A 213 7.97 0.56 6.19
N VAL A 214 7.31 -0.60 6.08
CA VAL A 214 7.96 -1.92 6.19
C VAL A 214 8.92 -2.15 5.03
N ALA A 215 8.53 -1.80 3.80
CA ALA A 215 9.38 -1.96 2.63
C ALA A 215 10.62 -1.07 2.68
N VAL A 216 10.48 0.21 3.03
CA VAL A 216 11.60 1.15 3.17
C VAL A 216 12.55 0.70 4.28
N ARG A 217 12.03 0.20 5.41
CA ARG A 217 12.85 -0.37 6.48
C ARG A 217 13.60 -1.62 6.02
N GLY A 218 12.93 -2.50 5.30
CA GLY A 218 13.48 -3.78 4.85
C GLY A 218 14.43 -3.65 3.65
N MET A 219 14.37 -2.53 2.92
CA MET A 219 15.24 -2.27 1.79
C MET A 219 16.68 -2.01 2.26
N PRO A 220 17.67 -2.82 1.84
CA PRO A 220 19.04 -2.59 2.23
C PRO A 220 19.54 -1.26 1.64
N ARG A 221 20.08 -0.40 2.50
CA ARG A 221 20.75 0.83 2.06
C ARG A 221 21.96 0.45 1.21
N ARG A 222 22.10 1.03 0.02
CA ARG A 222 23.36 0.95 -0.73
C ARG A 222 24.43 1.57 0.16
N ALA A 223 25.47 0.81 0.48
CA ALA A 223 26.66 1.39 1.09
C ALA A 223 27.20 2.48 0.15
N PRO A 224 27.67 3.63 0.66
CA PRO A 224 28.41 4.58 -0.16
C PRO A 224 29.53 3.83 -0.88
N ARG A 225 29.67 4.03 -2.20
CA ARG A 225 30.80 3.47 -2.93
C ARG A 225 32.07 4.06 -2.29
N ALA A 226 32.91 3.23 -1.70
CA ALA A 226 34.26 3.61 -1.33
C ALA A 226 35.02 3.90 -2.63
N GLY A 227 35.07 5.17 -3.01
CA GLY A 227 35.62 5.62 -4.29
C GLY A 227 35.97 7.11 -4.29
N ASP A 228 35.26 7.94 -3.53
CA ASP A 228 35.60 9.35 -3.37
C ASP A 228 36.41 9.57 -2.08
N GLY A 229 37.63 9.01 -2.05
CA GLY A 229 38.66 9.43 -1.09
C GLY A 229 39.40 10.65 -1.65
N PRO A 230 39.75 11.66 -0.83
CA PRO A 230 40.45 12.85 -1.33
C PRO A 230 41.79 12.43 -1.91
N ALA A 231 42.06 12.85 -3.15
CA ALA A 231 43.37 12.70 -3.78
C ALA A 231 44.43 13.33 -2.86
N MET A 232 45.26 12.50 -2.24
CA MET A 232 46.46 12.96 -1.55
C MET A 232 47.37 13.61 -2.60
N ALA A 233 47.42 14.95 -2.57
CA ALA A 233 48.42 15.72 -3.27
C ALA A 233 49.79 15.40 -2.66
N ALA A 234 50.53 14.50 -3.30
CA ALA A 234 51.96 14.32 -3.09
C ALA A 234 52.71 15.49 -3.73
N GLY A 235 52.79 16.62 -3.01
CA GLY A 235 53.69 17.72 -3.34
C GLY A 235 55.11 17.39 -2.85
N ARG A 236 55.99 17.08 -3.81
CA ARG A 236 57.44 16.94 -3.60
C ARG A 236 58.08 18.30 -3.31
N THR A 237 58.92 18.38 -2.29
CA THR A 237 60.05 19.31 -2.23
C THR A 237 61.28 18.68 -2.89
N PRO A 238 62.11 19.49 -3.54
CA PRO A 238 63.39 19.84 -2.91
C PRO A 238 63.58 21.35 -2.73
#